data_AF-A0A3D1X7B9-F1
#
_entry.id   AF-A0A3D1X7B9-F1
#
_cell.length_a   1.000
_cell.length_b   1.000
_cell.length_c   1.000
_cell.angle_alpha   90.00
_cell.angle_beta   90.00
_cell.angle_gamma   90.00
#
_symmetry.space_group_name_H-M   'P 1'
#
loop_
_entity.id
_entity.type
_entity.pdbx_description
1 polymer ?
#
loop_
_entity_poly.entity_id
_entity_poly.type
_entity_poly.pdbx_seq_one_letter_code
_entity_poly.pdbx_strand_id
1 'polypeptide(L)'
;MAEISALQKKSANLTEHLDRMYTDRLSGLLPEEDFQRIFTRIKDERAQLEERIKELQQQQKNPISQTERAKDLVQRYLDTAYANRELLVSLIERIELTADREIIVNFRFAELQQTG
;
A
#
# COMPACT_ATOMS: atom_id res chain seq x y z
N MET A 1 -8.36 -3.71 -14.30
CA MET A 1 -9.15 -4.89 -14.73
C MET A 1 -8.29 -5.95 -15.42
N ALA A 2 -7.46 -5.59 -16.42
CA ALA A 2 -6.60 -6.54 -17.13
C ALA A 2 -5.62 -7.30 -16.22
N GLU A 3 -5.02 -6.63 -15.23
CA GLU A 3 -4.04 -7.25 -14.33
C GLU A 3 -4.67 -8.29 -13.38
N ILE A 4 -5.80 -7.96 -12.71
CA ILE A 4 -6.53 -8.92 -11.87
C ILE A 4 -6.97 -10.13 -12.69
N SER A 5 -7.49 -9.91 -13.92
CA SER A 5 -7.90 -11.01 -14.81
C SER A 5 -6.73 -11.90 -15.23
N ALA A 6 -5.55 -11.32 -15.50
CA ALA A 6 -4.33 -12.07 -15.80
C ALA A 6 -3.86 -12.91 -14.61
N LEU A 7 -3.90 -12.36 -13.39
CA LEU A 7 -3.55 -13.08 -12.16
C LEU A 7 -4.53 -14.22 -11.86
N GLN A 8 -5.84 -14.01 -12.10
CA GLN A 8 -6.85 -15.05 -11.97
C GLN A 8 -6.64 -16.20 -12.96
N LYS A 9 -6.34 -15.90 -14.24
CA LYS A 9 -5.96 -16.92 -15.23
C LYS A 9 -4.73 -17.71 -14.80
N LYS A 10 -3.71 -17.04 -14.24
CA LYS A 10 -2.52 -17.71 -13.73
C LYS A 10 -2.84 -18.66 -12.58
N SER A 11 -3.71 -18.27 -11.65
CA SER A 11 -4.17 -19.14 -10.55
C SER A 11 -4.95 -20.36 -11.06
N ALA A 12 -5.81 -20.19 -12.06
CA ALA A 12 -6.52 -21.30 -12.69
C ALA A 12 -5.56 -22.30 -13.35
N ASN A 13 -4.55 -21.81 -14.09
CA ASN A 13 -3.54 -22.66 -14.72
C ASN A 13 -2.71 -23.43 -13.68
N LEU A 14 -2.35 -22.81 -12.55
CA LEU A 14 -1.65 -23.49 -11.46
C LEU A 14 -2.51 -24.57 -10.79
N THR A 15 -3.82 -24.38 -10.75
CA THR A 15 -4.77 -25.38 -10.25
C THR A 15 -4.82 -26.59 -11.18
N GLU A 16 -4.96 -26.36 -12.49
CA GLU A 16 -4.92 -27.44 -13.48
C GLU A 16 -3.58 -28.21 -13.48
N HIS A 17 -2.47 -27.48 -13.26
CA HIS A 17 -1.15 -28.10 -13.13
C HIS A 17 -1.09 -29.03 -11.91
N LEU A 18 -1.64 -28.61 -10.76
CA LEU A 18 -1.71 -29.45 -9.56
C LEU A 18 -2.52 -30.72 -9.82
N ASP A 19 -3.68 -30.61 -10.48
CA ASP A 19 -4.54 -31.76 -10.76
C ASP A 19 -3.82 -32.82 -11.63
N ARG A 20 -3.04 -32.37 -12.63
CA ARG A 20 -2.17 -33.28 -13.42
C ARG A 20 -1.06 -33.88 -12.57
N MET A 21 -0.41 -33.08 -11.74
CA MET A 21 0.67 -33.54 -10.88
C MET A 21 0.20 -34.59 -9.86
N TYR A 22 -1.03 -34.45 -9.35
CA TYR A 22 -1.69 -35.49 -8.54
C TYR A 22 -1.92 -36.77 -9.33
N THR A 23 -2.31 -36.67 -10.60
CA THR A 23 -2.49 -37.83 -11.49
C THR A 23 -1.16 -38.54 -11.77
N ASP A 24 -0.08 -37.79 -12.01
CA ASP A 24 1.28 -38.32 -12.20
C ASP A 24 1.82 -38.97 -10.92
N ARG A 25 1.45 -38.44 -9.75
CA ARG A 25 1.78 -39.04 -8.46
C ARG A 25 1.05 -40.37 -8.25
N LEU A 26 -0.25 -40.43 -8.55
CA LEU A 26 -1.07 -41.63 -8.42
C LEU A 26 -0.67 -42.73 -9.40
N SER A 27 -0.19 -42.36 -10.59
CA SER A 27 0.33 -43.30 -11.60
C SER A 27 1.76 -43.78 -11.33
N GLY A 28 2.43 -43.23 -10.31
CA GLY A 28 3.79 -43.59 -9.93
C GLY A 28 4.89 -42.95 -10.79
N LEU A 29 4.53 -42.04 -11.70
CA LEU A 29 5.46 -41.31 -12.57
C LEU A 29 6.22 -40.21 -11.82
N LEU A 30 5.71 -39.76 -10.67
CA LEU A 30 6.31 -38.73 -9.84
C LEU A 30 6.68 -39.28 -8.45
N PRO A 31 7.95 -39.22 -8.05
CA PRO A 31 8.38 -39.54 -6.68
C PRO A 31 7.74 -38.61 -5.65
N GLU A 32 7.51 -39.13 -4.43
CA GLU A 32 6.90 -38.35 -3.34
C GLU A 32 7.69 -37.07 -3.01
N GLU A 33 9.01 -37.15 -2.97
CA GLU A 33 9.87 -36.03 -2.62
C GLU A 33 9.76 -34.89 -3.65
N ASP A 34 9.75 -35.24 -4.93
CA ASP A 34 9.55 -34.28 -6.01
C ASP A 34 8.13 -33.69 -6.00
N PHE A 35 7.12 -34.52 -5.72
CA PHE A 35 5.75 -34.05 -5.52
C PHE A 35 5.67 -33.03 -4.39
N GLN A 36 6.23 -33.32 -3.21
CA GLN A 36 6.18 -32.39 -2.08
C GLN A 36 6.89 -31.07 -2.35
N ARG A 37 8.05 -31.12 -3.02
CA ARG A 37 8.82 -29.93 -3.40
C ARG A 37 8.03 -29.05 -4.36
N ILE A 38 7.45 -29.63 -5.42
CA ILE A 38 6.70 -28.89 -6.43
C ILE A 38 5.36 -28.40 -5.85
N PHE A 39 4.67 -29.23 -5.07
CA PHE A 39 3.41 -28.90 -4.41
C PHE A 39 3.56 -27.70 -3.47
N THR A 40 4.59 -27.71 -2.62
CA THR A 40 4.88 -26.60 -1.70
C THR A 40 5.12 -25.31 -2.48
N ARG A 41 5.95 -25.36 -3.54
CA ARG A 41 6.23 -24.20 -4.39
C ARG A 41 4.98 -23.64 -5.07
N ILE A 42 4.13 -24.49 -5.64
CA ILE A 42 2.90 -24.06 -6.31
C ILE A 42 1.90 -23.48 -5.29
N LYS A 43 1.82 -24.09 -4.10
CA LYS A 43 0.97 -23.59 -3.01
C LYS A 43 1.39 -22.18 -2.58
N ASP A 44 2.69 -21.95 -2.43
CA ASP A 44 3.23 -20.63 -2.08
C ASP A 44 2.97 -19.60 -3.19
N GLU A 45 3.19 -19.99 -4.46
CA GLU A 45 2.91 -19.11 -5.60
C GLU A 45 1.42 -18.73 -5.69
N ARG A 46 0.51 -19.68 -5.44
CA ARG A 46 -0.94 -19.40 -5.38
C ARG A 46 -1.29 -18.44 -4.25
N ALA A 47 -0.71 -18.63 -3.06
CA ALA A 47 -0.95 -17.75 -1.92
C ALA A 47 -0.52 -16.30 -2.22
N GLN A 48 0.64 -16.12 -2.85
CA GLN A 48 1.13 -14.80 -3.27
C GLN A 48 0.21 -14.14 -4.31
N LEU A 49 -0.28 -14.92 -5.28
CA LEU A 49 -1.21 -14.40 -6.30
C LEU A 49 -2.55 -14.01 -5.69
N GLU A 50 -3.09 -14.78 -4.75
CA GLU A 50 -4.34 -14.48 -4.05
C GLU A 50 -4.20 -13.24 -3.16
N GLU A 51 -3.10 -13.10 -2.43
CA GLU A 51 -2.79 -11.90 -1.65
C GLU A 51 -2.70 -10.67 -2.55
N ARG A 52 -2.01 -10.77 -3.69
CA ARG A 52 -1.90 -9.66 -4.64
C ARG A 52 -3.24 -9.27 -5.25
N ILE A 53 -4.10 -10.24 -5.58
CA ILE A 53 -5.46 -9.97 -6.06
C ILE A 53 -6.26 -9.25 -4.97
N LYS A 54 -6.17 -9.69 -3.71
CA LYS A 54 -6.85 -9.07 -2.58
C LYS A 54 -6.39 -7.64 -2.36
N GLU A 55 -5.08 -7.37 -2.43
CA GLU A 55 -4.52 -6.01 -2.37
C GLU A 55 -5.07 -5.12 -3.48
N LEU A 56 -5.02 -5.58 -4.74
CA LEU A 56 -5.52 -4.83 -5.89
C LEU A 56 -7.02 -4.57 -5.80
N GLN A 57 -7.81 -5.54 -5.30
CA GLN A 57 -9.23 -5.37 -5.03
C GLN A 57 -9.50 -4.39 -3.88
N GLN A 58 -8.68 -4.40 -2.82
CA GLN A 58 -8.77 -3.47 -1.70
C GLN A 58 -8.46 -2.03 -2.16
N GLN A 59 -7.44 -1.86 -3.01
CA GLN A 59 -7.12 -0.58 -3.65
C GLN A 59 -8.25 -0.09 -4.57
N GLN A 60 -8.96 -1.01 -5.22
CA GLN A 60 -10.12 -0.67 -6.06
C GLN A 60 -11.37 -0.30 -5.25
N LYS A 61 -11.60 -0.99 -4.11
CA LYS A 61 -12.74 -0.74 -3.21
C LYS A 61 -12.55 0.51 -2.35
N ASN A 62 -11.31 0.79 -1.97
CA ASN A 62 -10.89 2.02 -1.30
C ASN A 62 -9.92 2.78 -2.22
N PRO A 63 -10.43 3.46 -3.26
CA PRO A 63 -9.66 4.47 -3.96
C PRO A 63 -9.57 5.69 -3.05
N ILE A 64 -8.99 5.53 -1.86
CA ILE A 64 -8.64 6.68 -1.03
C ILE A 64 -7.56 7.37 -1.86
N SER A 65 -8.00 8.39 -2.58
CA SER A 65 -7.14 9.25 -3.37
C SER A 65 -5.93 9.57 -2.51
N GLN A 66 -4.72 9.55 -3.08
CA GLN A 66 -3.54 9.94 -2.30
C GLN A 66 -3.76 11.30 -1.60
N THR A 67 -4.63 12.14 -2.16
CA THR A 67 -5.18 13.35 -1.56
C THR A 67 -5.97 13.12 -0.27
N GLU A 68 -6.86 12.12 -0.19
CA GLU A 68 -7.59 11.80 1.03
C GLU A 68 -6.69 11.16 2.09
N ARG A 69 -5.71 10.33 1.69
CA ARG A 69 -4.67 9.86 2.62
C ARG A 69 -3.81 11.00 3.13
N ALA A 70 -3.41 11.93 2.26
CA ALA A 70 -2.67 13.11 2.65
C ALA A 70 -3.50 14.00 3.59
N LYS A 71 -4.80 14.17 3.32
CA LYS A 71 -5.72 14.90 4.21
C LYS A 71 -5.88 14.23 5.57
N ASP A 72 -6.07 12.91 5.63
CA ASP A 72 -6.18 12.18 6.90
C ASP A 72 -4.86 12.23 7.68
N LEU A 73 -3.72 12.17 6.99
CA LEU A 73 -2.41 12.31 7.62
C LEU A 73 -2.20 13.72 8.16
N VAL A 74 -2.52 14.75 7.37
CA VAL A 74 -2.47 16.17 7.78
C VAL A 74 -3.41 16.40 8.97
N GLN A 75 -4.61 15.82 8.97
CA GLN A 75 -5.58 15.98 10.04
C GLN A 75 -5.08 15.34 11.35
N ARG A 76 -4.59 14.09 11.30
CA ARG A 76 -3.97 13.43 12.47
C ARG A 76 -2.74 14.19 12.97
N TYR A 77 -1.99 14.83 12.08
CA TYR A 77 -0.87 15.71 12.41
C TYR A 77 -1.33 17.01 13.09
N LEU A 78 -2.42 17.64 12.63
CA LEU A 78 -3.01 18.83 13.26
C LEU A 78 -3.59 18.52 14.64
N ASP A 79 -4.25 17.37 14.78
CA ASP A 79 -4.84 16.91 16.04
C ASP A 79 -3.76 16.63 17.10
N THR A 80 -2.52 16.33 16.67
CA THR A 80 -1.35 16.14 17.55
C THR A 80 -0.41 17.35 17.62
N ALA A 81 -0.58 18.36 16.75
CA ALA A 81 0.29 19.54 16.67
C ALA A 81 0.22 20.43 17.93
N TYR A 82 -0.90 20.42 18.66
CA TYR A 82 -1.00 21.09 19.97
C TYR A 82 0.02 20.57 21.00
N ALA A 83 0.62 19.40 20.78
CA ALA A 83 1.62 18.80 21.67
C ALA A 83 3.06 18.83 21.13
N ASN A 84 3.31 19.25 19.89
CA ASN A 84 4.62 19.08 19.25
C ASN A 84 5.27 20.41 18.82
N ARG A 85 5.92 21.07 19.80
CA ARG A 85 6.70 22.31 19.61
C ARG A 85 7.76 22.20 18.51
N GLU A 86 8.36 21.03 18.33
CA GLU A 86 9.41 20.81 17.33
C GLU A 86 8.88 20.94 15.91
N LEU A 87 7.63 20.54 15.68
CA LEU A 87 6.98 20.65 14.38
C LEU A 87 6.66 22.11 14.02
N LEU A 88 6.13 22.90 14.96
CA LEU A 88 5.94 24.34 14.75
C LEU A 88 7.26 25.03 14.40
N VAL A 89 8.36 24.68 15.10
CA VAL A 89 9.70 25.19 14.79
C VAL A 89 10.16 24.76 13.40
N SER A 90 9.83 23.55 12.95
CA SER A 90 10.22 23.04 11.62
C SER A 90 9.56 23.75 10.44
N LEU A 91 8.36 24.30 10.65
CA LEU A 91 7.55 24.97 9.63
C LEU A 91 7.85 26.48 9.52
N ILE A 92 8.42 27.06 10.58
CA ILE A 92 8.75 28.48 10.65
C ILE A 92 10.14 28.71 10.04
N GLU A 93 10.22 29.67 9.14
CA GLU A 93 11.49 30.17 8.60
C GLU A 93 12.13 31.13 9.60
N ARG A 94 11.39 32.16 10.03
CA ARG A 94 11.85 33.14 11.04
C ARG A 94 10.66 33.84 11.71
N ILE A 95 10.90 34.32 12.93
CA ILE A 95 9.97 35.14 13.70
C ILE A 95 10.61 36.51 13.90
N GLU A 96 9.86 37.57 13.60
CA GLU A 96 10.30 38.95 13.78
C GLU A 96 9.39 39.64 14.81
N LEU A 97 10.00 40.40 15.72
CA LEU A 97 9.30 41.26 16.67
C LEU A 97 9.53 42.70 16.24
N THR A 98 8.46 43.41 15.89
CA THR A 98 8.56 44.81 15.48
C THR A 98 8.70 45.73 16.70
N ALA A 99 9.15 46.96 16.46
CA ALA A 99 9.21 48.00 17.51
C ALA A 99 7.83 48.28 18.14
N ASP A 100 6.76 48.07 17.35
CA ASP A 100 5.37 48.22 17.76
C ASP A 100 4.81 46.98 18.50
N ARG A 101 5.69 46.04 18.85
CA ARG A 101 5.37 44.77 19.54
C ARG A 101 4.48 43.83 18.72
N GLU A 102 4.56 43.90 17.40
CA GLU A 102 3.88 42.95 16.51
C GLU A 102 4.79 41.75 16.25
N ILE A 103 4.19 40.57 16.11
CA ILE A 103 4.90 39.34 15.79
C ILE A 103 4.59 38.97 14.35
N ILE A 104 5.63 38.96 13.50
CA ILE A 104 5.54 38.51 12.11
C ILE A 104 6.16 37.11 12.04
N VAL A 105 5.40 36.13 11.55
CA VAL A 105 5.86 34.75 11.40
C VAL A 105 5.99 34.44 9.91
N ASN A 106 7.21 34.16 9.47
CA ASN A 106 7.48 33.73 8.10
C ASN A 106 7.52 32.19 8.04
N PHE A 107 6.78 31.58 7.13
CA PHE A 107 6.69 30.14 6.97
C PHE A 107 7.52 29.63 5.79
N ARG A 108 8.05 28.41 5.88
CA ARG A 108 8.88 27.77 4.83
C ARG A 108 8.08 27.24 3.64
N PHE A 109 6.77 27.46 3.63
CA PHE A 109 5.87 27.01 2.57
C PHE A 109 5.09 28.19 2.01
N ALA A 110 4.73 28.09 0.73
CA ALA A 110 3.99 29.15 0.04
C ALA A 110 2.58 29.30 0.63
N GLU A 111 2.08 30.54 0.68
CA GLU A 111 0.71 30.82 1.09
C GLU A 111 -0.29 30.05 0.21
N LEU A 112 -1.24 29.40 0.86
CA LEU A 112 -2.33 28.70 0.19
C LEU A 112 -3.23 29.76 -0.44
N GLN A 113 -3.21 29.87 -1.77
CA GLN A 113 -4.15 30.71 -2.49
C GLN A 113 -5.56 30.22 -2.20
N GLN A 114 -6.34 30.98 -1.42
CA GLN A 114 -7.75 30.71 -1.24
C GLN A 114 -8.43 30.93 -2.59
N THR A 115 -8.78 29.83 -3.25
CA THR A 115 -9.65 29.89 -4.43
C THR A 115 -11.05 30.20 -3.92
N GLY A 116 -11.50 31.44 -4.15
CA GLY A 116 -12.85 31.90 -3.85
C GLY A 116 -13.91 31.31 -4.76
#